data_AF-A0A1L9REX5-F1
#
_entry.id   AF-A0A1L9REX5-F1
#
_cell.length_a   1.000
_cell.length_b   1.000
_cell.length_c   1.000
_cell.angle_alpha   90.00
_cell.angle_beta   90.00
_cell.angle_gamma   90.00
#
_symmetry.space_group_name_H-M   'P 1'
#
loop_
_entity.id
_entity.type
_entity.pdbx_description
1 polymer ?
#
loop_
_entity_poly.entity_id
_entity_poly.type
_entity_poly.pdbx_seq_one_letter_code
_entity_poly.pdbx_strand_id
1 'polypeptide(L)'
;MTVNLNIWGQWEPEEWFLGEIGVVFCIDSLRELSISGVHLLPDDPKIDNPEKYHGQTQLEMLDVSGLCIDTQALCNMLSFPKALLHVRIYQVNDEGYEDMPGECATMEGLTAALDKQKHSLEVLEIQRPLKIIGSPPIEECTLDLSGFPKLEEYIGPYRDSSGISK
;
A
#
# COMPACT_ATOMS: atom_id res chain seq x y z
N MET A 1 13.97 2.52 14.27
CA MET A 1 14.76 1.52 13.51
C MET A 1 14.21 1.50 12.10
N THR A 2 15.07 1.39 11.09
CA THR A 2 14.70 1.33 9.68
C THR A 2 15.01 -0.06 9.14
N VAL A 3 14.07 -0.66 8.42
CA VAL A 3 14.28 -1.93 7.70
C VAL A 3 13.97 -1.71 6.23
N ASN A 4 14.91 -2.14 5.39
CA ASN A 4 14.73 -2.15 3.94
C ASN A 4 14.79 -3.60 3.47
N LEU A 5 13.69 -4.08 2.92
CA LEU A 5 13.57 -5.40 2.32
C LEU A 5 13.51 -5.23 0.81
N ASN A 6 14.56 -5.70 0.14
CA ASN A 6 14.57 -5.77 -1.31
C ASN A 6 14.44 -7.23 -1.70
N ILE A 7 13.26 -7.61 -2.18
CA ILE A 7 12.97 -8.99 -2.54
C ILE A 7 13.29 -9.14 -4.03
N TRP A 8 14.41 -9.82 -4.29
CA TRP A 8 14.85 -10.16 -5.63
C TRP A 8 14.69 -11.67 -5.81
N GLY A 9 13.51 -12.12 -6.21
CA GLY A 9 13.24 -13.51 -6.57
C GLY A 9 13.16 -13.67 -8.08
N GLN A 10 13.71 -14.75 -8.64
CA GLN A 10 13.37 -15.13 -10.01
C GLN A 10 11.92 -15.61 -10.02
N TRP A 11 11.04 -14.75 -10.55
CA TRP A 11 9.83 -14.98 -11.35
C TRP A 11 9.13 -16.36 -11.32
N GLU A 12 9.05 -17.04 -10.17
CA GLU A 12 8.18 -18.20 -10.00
C GLU A 12 6.99 -17.82 -9.11
N PRO A 13 5.75 -17.96 -9.63
CA PRO A 13 4.51 -17.72 -8.88
C PRO A 13 4.38 -18.48 -7.55
N GLU A 14 5.21 -19.49 -7.33
CA GLU A 14 5.11 -20.38 -6.18
C GLU A 14 5.97 -19.93 -4.98
N GLU A 15 6.86 -18.94 -5.17
CA GLU A 15 7.77 -18.41 -4.14
C GLU A 15 7.35 -17.01 -3.65
N TRP A 16 6.05 -16.75 -3.51
CA TRP A 16 5.51 -15.48 -3.02
C TRP A 16 5.81 -15.27 -1.53
N PHE A 17 6.94 -14.59 -1.28
CA PHE A 17 7.63 -14.47 0.00
C PHE A 17 6.93 -13.64 1.10
N LEU A 18 5.76 -13.03 0.84
CA LEU A 18 5.12 -12.13 1.82
C LEU A 18 4.54 -12.83 3.05
N GLY A 19 4.32 -14.14 2.97
CA GLY A 19 3.82 -14.90 4.11
C GLY A 19 4.77 -14.89 5.31
N GLU A 20 6.08 -14.80 5.09
CA GLU A 20 7.09 -14.76 6.16
C GLU A 20 7.44 -13.33 6.59
N ILE A 21 7.04 -12.32 5.82
CA ILE A 21 7.41 -10.90 6.05
C ILE A 21 6.39 -10.19 6.94
N GLY A 22 5.19 -10.76 7.13
CA GLY A 22 4.19 -10.23 8.04
C GLY A 22 4.72 -9.97 9.46
N VAL A 23 5.66 -10.79 9.94
CA VAL A 23 6.33 -10.61 11.23
C VAL A 23 7.03 -9.26 11.39
N VAL A 24 7.44 -8.63 10.29
CA VAL A 24 8.11 -7.32 10.31
C VAL A 24 7.16 -6.22 10.79
N PHE A 25 5.86 -6.35 10.50
CA PHE A 25 4.85 -5.48 11.07
C PHE A 25 4.75 -5.68 12.59
N CYS A 26 5.03 -6.85 13.14
CA CYS A 26 4.97 -7.09 14.59
C CYS A 26 6.17 -6.52 15.39
N ILE A 27 7.12 -5.83 14.76
CA ILE A 27 8.32 -5.31 15.45
C ILE A 27 8.05 -3.91 16.02
N ASP A 28 7.83 -3.83 17.34
CA ASP A 28 7.48 -2.56 18.02
C ASP A 28 8.51 -1.43 17.88
N SER A 29 9.79 -1.74 17.67
CA SER A 29 10.85 -0.74 17.50
C SER A 29 11.00 -0.23 16.06
N LEU A 30 10.28 -0.84 15.11
CA LEU A 30 10.33 -0.47 13.71
C LEU A 30 9.57 0.84 13.49
N ARG A 31 10.23 1.79 12.81
CA ARG A 31 9.70 3.13 12.52
C ARG A 31 9.55 3.34 11.01
N GLU A 32 10.43 2.75 10.23
CA GLU A 32 10.46 2.90 8.79
C GLU A 32 10.61 1.52 8.14
N LEU A 33 9.76 1.22 7.17
CA LEU A 33 9.74 -0.03 6.43
C LEU A 33 9.67 0.28 4.95
N SER A 34 10.71 -0.11 4.21
CA SER A 34 10.68 -0.14 2.75
C SER A 34 10.64 -1.59 2.28
N ILE A 35 9.68 -1.91 1.42
CA ILE A 35 9.50 -3.22 0.81
C ILE A 35 9.51 -3.00 -0.70
N SER A 36 10.47 -3.58 -1.40
CA SER A 36 10.58 -3.47 -2.86
C SER A 36 10.60 -4.84 -3.53
N GLY A 37 10.11 -4.88 -4.78
CA GLY A 37 10.09 -6.09 -5.60
C GLY A 37 9.00 -7.09 -5.23
N VAL A 38 7.89 -6.63 -4.64
CA VAL A 38 6.81 -7.51 -4.16
C VAL A 38 5.64 -7.66 -5.14
N HIS A 39 4.95 -8.79 -5.02
CA HIS A 39 3.59 -8.97 -5.51
C HIS A 39 2.68 -9.08 -4.29
N LEU A 40 1.93 -8.02 -3.98
CA LEU A 40 0.95 -8.09 -2.89
C LEU A 40 -0.33 -8.75 -3.40
N LEU A 41 -0.72 -9.84 -2.76
CA LEU A 41 -1.95 -10.59 -3.05
C LEU A 41 -2.98 -10.39 -1.95
N PRO A 42 -4.29 -10.63 -2.19
CA PRO A 42 -5.36 -10.30 -1.25
C PRO A 42 -5.16 -10.78 0.20
N ASP A 43 -4.50 -11.92 0.40
CA ASP A 43 -4.27 -12.53 1.72
C ASP A 43 -2.97 -12.06 2.41
N ASP A 44 -2.23 -11.12 1.81
CA ASP A 44 -1.01 -10.57 2.38
C ASP A 44 -1.28 -9.41 3.35
N PRO A 45 -0.39 -9.19 4.35
CA PRO A 45 0.64 -10.12 4.78
C PRO A 45 0.04 -11.30 5.54
N LYS A 46 0.52 -12.51 5.30
CA LYS A 46 0.04 -13.69 6.05
C LYS A 46 0.59 -13.63 7.48
N ILE A 47 -0.29 -13.34 8.43
CA ILE A 47 0.03 -13.29 9.85
C ILE A 47 -1.00 -14.12 10.59
N ASP A 48 -0.55 -14.98 11.50
CA ASP A 48 -1.45 -15.67 12.42
C ASP A 48 -2.14 -14.67 13.34
N ASN A 49 -3.47 -14.61 13.26
CA ASN A 49 -4.32 -13.71 14.05
C ASN A 49 -3.96 -12.21 13.89
N PRO A 50 -4.13 -11.64 12.67
CA PRO A 50 -3.69 -10.27 12.36
C PRO A 50 -4.35 -9.20 13.24
N GLU A 51 -5.60 -9.44 13.67
CA GLU A 51 -6.36 -8.58 14.57
C GLU A 51 -5.63 -8.29 15.89
N LYS A 52 -4.79 -9.22 16.35
CA LYS A 52 -3.98 -9.03 17.55
C LYS A 52 -2.97 -7.89 17.39
N TYR A 53 -2.50 -7.63 16.19
CA TYR A 53 -1.41 -6.69 15.91
C TYR A 53 -1.91 -5.36 15.30
N HIS A 54 -3.20 -5.24 15.01
CA HIS A 54 -3.82 -4.01 14.51
C HIS A 54 -3.60 -2.84 15.48
N GLY A 55 -3.10 -1.73 14.93
CA GLY A 55 -2.80 -0.50 15.67
C GLY A 55 -1.70 -0.62 16.74
N GLN A 56 -0.86 -1.66 16.72
CA GLN A 56 0.16 -1.86 17.76
C GLN A 56 1.56 -1.37 17.36
N THR A 57 1.84 -1.41 16.05
CA THR A 57 3.17 -1.10 15.54
C THR A 57 3.43 0.40 15.62
N GLN A 58 4.69 0.74 15.83
CA GLN A 58 5.16 2.11 15.90
C GLN A 58 5.62 2.63 14.53
N LEU A 59 5.24 1.95 13.44
CA LEU A 59 5.66 2.29 12.10
C LEU A 59 5.09 3.66 11.70
N GLU A 60 5.98 4.56 11.32
CA GLU A 60 5.70 5.95 10.92
C GLU A 60 5.82 6.13 9.40
N MET A 61 6.66 5.33 8.74
CA MET A 61 6.84 5.36 7.29
C MET A 61 6.73 3.96 6.69
N LEU A 62 5.92 3.85 5.65
CA LEU A 62 5.80 2.66 4.81
C LEU A 62 6.05 3.05 3.35
N ASP A 63 7.03 2.40 2.74
CA ASP A 63 7.36 2.52 1.33
C ASP A 63 7.20 1.15 0.68
N VAL A 64 6.25 1.03 -0.25
CA VAL A 64 5.97 -0.23 -0.96
C VAL A 64 6.15 -0.03 -2.44
N SER A 65 7.07 -0.80 -2.99
CA SER A 65 7.35 -0.88 -4.42
C SER A 65 7.09 -2.31 -4.91
N GLY A 66 6.09 -2.46 -5.76
CA GLY A 66 5.61 -3.77 -6.20
C GLY A 66 5.36 -3.87 -7.70
N LEU A 67 5.41 -5.09 -8.23
CA LEU A 67 4.99 -5.42 -9.59
C LEU A 67 3.47 -5.51 -9.69
N CYS A 68 2.82 -5.93 -8.60
CA CYS A 68 1.37 -5.94 -8.43
C CYS A 68 1.03 -5.56 -6.98
N ILE A 69 0.04 -4.69 -6.81
CA ILE A 69 -0.41 -4.20 -5.50
C ILE A 69 -1.92 -4.40 -5.43
N ASP A 70 -2.36 -5.45 -4.76
CA ASP A 70 -3.75 -5.65 -4.41
C ASP A 70 -4.20 -4.67 -3.30
N THR A 71 -5.42 -4.15 -3.39
CA THR A 71 -5.93 -3.16 -2.43
C THR A 71 -6.37 -3.76 -1.10
N GLN A 72 -6.79 -5.02 -1.05
CA GLN A 72 -7.06 -5.72 0.21
C GLN A 72 -5.75 -5.98 0.96
N ALA A 73 -4.69 -6.37 0.24
CA ALA A 73 -3.36 -6.53 0.81
C ALA A 73 -2.85 -5.23 1.42
N LEU A 74 -2.97 -4.13 0.67
CA LEU A 74 -2.63 -2.79 1.15
C LEU A 74 -3.46 -2.42 2.40
N CYS A 75 -4.77 -2.72 2.38
CA CYS A 75 -5.66 -2.48 3.52
C CYS A 75 -5.21 -3.24 4.78
N ASN A 76 -4.80 -4.50 4.63
CA ASN A 76 -4.25 -5.31 5.72
C ASN A 76 -2.94 -4.68 6.24
N MET A 77 -1.99 -4.37 5.35
CA MET A 77 -0.71 -3.75 5.72
C MET A 77 -0.90 -2.43 6.48
N LEU A 78 -1.82 -1.57 6.01
CA LEU A 78 -2.13 -0.29 6.64
C LEU A 78 -2.95 -0.43 7.92
N SER A 79 -3.44 -1.63 8.29
CA SER A 79 -4.18 -1.84 9.54
C SER A 79 -3.27 -2.13 10.74
N PHE A 80 -2.02 -2.56 10.52
CA PHE A 80 -1.08 -2.85 11.61
C PHE A 80 -0.57 -1.60 12.32
N PRO A 81 -0.08 -0.55 11.61
CA PRO A 81 0.49 0.60 12.27
C PRO A 81 -0.51 1.40 13.07
N LYS A 82 -0.07 1.91 14.22
CA LYS A 82 -0.88 2.81 15.04
C LYS A 82 -1.12 4.16 14.36
N ALA A 83 -0.09 4.70 13.72
CA ALA A 83 -0.11 6.03 13.12
C ALA A 83 1.02 6.16 12.08
N LEU A 84 0.71 5.82 10.83
CA LEU A 84 1.58 6.14 9.70
C LEU A 84 1.50 7.62 9.38
N LEU A 85 2.67 8.25 9.23
CA LEU A 85 2.84 9.63 8.81
C LEU A 85 3.07 9.68 7.30
N HIS A 86 3.92 8.79 6.77
CA HIS A 86 4.30 8.77 5.37
C HIS A 86 3.97 7.42 4.71
N VAL A 87 3.27 7.46 3.58
CA VAL A 87 3.01 6.29 2.75
C VAL A 87 3.48 6.57 1.33
N ARG A 88 4.35 5.71 0.81
CA ARG A 88 4.75 5.69 -0.60
C ARG A 88 4.33 4.38 -1.24
N ILE A 89 3.68 4.50 -2.39
CA ILE A 89 3.19 3.37 -3.18
C ILE A 89 3.72 3.53 -4.60
N TYR A 90 4.50 2.55 -5.03
CA TYR A 90 5.09 2.49 -6.34
C TYR A 90 4.72 1.17 -7.02
N GLN A 91 3.99 1.23 -8.13
CA GLN A 91 3.79 0.06 -8.98
C GLN A 91 4.72 0.12 -10.20
N VAL A 92 5.56 -0.90 -10.35
CA VAL A 92 6.37 -1.11 -11.55
C VAL A 92 5.46 -1.66 -12.64
N ASN A 93 5.37 -0.96 -13.78
CA ASN A 93 4.77 -1.54 -14.98
C ASN A 93 5.82 -2.41 -15.64
N ASP A 94 5.52 -3.69 -15.82
CA ASP A 94 6.30 -4.55 -16.68
C ASP A 94 5.38 -5.03 -17.82
N GLU A 95 5.77 -4.74 -19.06
CA GLU A 95 4.97 -4.92 -20.29
C GLU A 95 4.77 -6.41 -20.67
N GLY A 96 4.98 -7.34 -19.74
CA GLY A 96 4.93 -8.79 -19.96
C GLY A 96 3.96 -9.58 -19.07
N TYR A 97 3.18 -8.93 -18.20
CA TYR A 97 2.38 -9.61 -17.16
C TYR A 97 0.89 -9.26 -17.22
N GLU A 98 0.28 -9.48 -18.38
CA GLU A 98 -1.17 -9.29 -18.59
C GLU A 98 -2.04 -10.35 -17.88
N ASP A 99 -1.48 -11.52 -17.57
CA ASP A 99 -2.21 -12.71 -17.08
C ASP A 99 -2.01 -13.04 -15.58
N MET A 100 -1.53 -12.11 -14.76
CA MET A 100 -1.31 -12.42 -13.33
C MET A 100 -2.62 -12.56 -12.54
N PRO A 101 -2.77 -13.62 -11.72
CA PRO A 101 -3.93 -13.82 -10.86
C PRO A 101 -3.87 -12.86 -9.67
N GLY A 102 -4.80 -11.93 -9.64
CA GLY A 102 -5.04 -11.02 -8.53
C GLY A 102 -6.26 -10.18 -8.88
N GLU A 103 -7.22 -10.07 -7.96
CA GLU A 103 -8.27 -9.08 -8.12
C GLU A 103 -7.57 -7.72 -8.19
N CYS A 104 -7.83 -6.98 -9.25
CA CYS A 104 -7.13 -5.72 -9.46
C CYS A 104 -7.51 -4.71 -8.39
N ALA A 105 -6.57 -3.84 -8.06
CA ALA A 105 -6.81 -2.69 -7.21
C ALA A 105 -8.09 -1.98 -7.66
N THR A 106 -9.00 -1.66 -6.75
CA THR A 106 -10.17 -0.80 -7.06
C THR A 106 -9.97 0.56 -6.44
N MET A 107 -10.56 1.63 -6.99
CA MET A 107 -10.50 2.95 -6.36
C MET A 107 -11.17 2.94 -4.98
N GLU A 108 -12.27 2.19 -4.83
CA GLU A 108 -12.93 1.98 -3.53
C GLU A 108 -12.00 1.25 -2.55
N GLY A 109 -11.34 0.18 -2.98
CA GLY A 109 -10.37 -0.57 -2.18
C GLY A 109 -9.17 0.28 -1.77
N LEU A 110 -8.62 1.09 -2.68
CA LEU A 110 -7.52 2.01 -2.38
C LEU A 110 -7.95 3.05 -1.34
N THR A 111 -9.12 3.66 -1.53
CA THR A 111 -9.67 4.64 -0.57
C THR A 111 -9.87 4.00 0.80
N ALA A 112 -10.49 2.81 0.86
CA ALA A 112 -10.72 2.07 2.09
C ALA A 112 -9.41 1.67 2.81
N ALA A 113 -8.37 1.33 2.05
CA ALA A 113 -7.05 1.03 2.60
C ALA A 113 -6.40 2.27 3.24
N LEU A 114 -6.40 3.41 2.52
CA LEU A 114 -5.85 4.67 3.03
C LEU A 114 -6.63 5.19 4.25
N ASP A 115 -7.94 4.94 4.31
CA ASP A 115 -8.82 5.34 5.42
C ASP A 115 -8.39 4.76 6.77
N LYS A 116 -7.63 3.65 6.78
CA LYS A 116 -7.04 3.05 7.98
C LYS A 116 -6.09 4.01 8.70
N GLN A 117 -5.48 4.94 7.97
CA GLN A 117 -4.46 5.87 8.46
C GLN A 117 -4.87 7.34 8.30
N LYS A 118 -6.15 7.62 8.00
CA LYS A 118 -6.62 8.98 7.68
C LYS A 118 -6.32 10.04 8.73
N HIS A 119 -6.29 9.66 10.01
CA HIS A 119 -6.10 10.59 11.13
C HIS A 119 -4.62 10.90 11.42
N SER A 120 -3.69 10.16 10.84
CA SER A 120 -2.25 10.31 11.08
C SER A 120 -1.47 10.70 9.83
N LEU A 121 -1.94 10.35 8.63
CA LEU A 121 -1.18 10.51 7.39
C LEU A 121 -0.90 11.99 7.09
N GLU A 122 0.38 12.31 6.89
CA GLU A 122 0.92 13.63 6.57
C GLU A 122 1.39 13.70 5.10
N VAL A 123 1.96 12.62 4.57
CA VAL A 123 2.44 12.53 3.18
C VAL A 123 1.92 11.27 2.51
N LEU A 124 1.28 11.43 1.35
CA LEU A 124 0.87 10.34 0.48
C LEU A 124 1.50 10.48 -0.90
N GLU A 125 2.32 9.51 -1.28
CA GLU A 125 2.90 9.45 -2.62
C GLU A 125 2.45 8.17 -3.33
N ILE A 126 1.80 8.32 -4.47
CA ILE A 126 1.42 7.24 -5.37
C ILE A 126 2.03 7.60 -6.72
N GLN A 127 3.21 7.09 -7.08
CA GLN A 127 3.89 7.62 -8.28
C GLN A 127 3.23 7.23 -9.60
N ARG A 128 2.58 6.06 -9.63
CA ARG A 128 1.97 5.51 -10.82
C ARG A 128 0.57 4.98 -10.53
N PRO A 129 -0.28 4.95 -11.56
CA PRO A 129 -1.61 4.40 -11.40
C PRO A 129 -1.49 2.94 -11.04
N LEU A 130 -2.18 2.51 -9.99
CA LEU A 130 -2.39 1.09 -9.77
C LEU A 130 -3.15 0.54 -10.98
N LYS A 131 -2.81 -0.67 -11.42
CA LYS A 131 -3.51 -1.33 -12.53
C LYS A 131 -4.91 -1.73 -12.03
N ILE A 132 -5.92 -0.97 -12.44
CA ILE A 132 -7.33 -1.24 -12.08
C ILE A 132 -8.05 -1.84 -13.29
N ILE A 133 -8.46 -3.11 -13.23
CA ILE A 133 -9.28 -3.73 -14.28
C ILE A 133 -10.69 -3.16 -14.24
N GLY A 134 -11.21 -2.78 -15.42
CA GLY A 134 -12.58 -2.30 -15.56
C GLY A 134 -12.82 -0.87 -15.06
N SER A 135 -11.77 -0.18 -14.62
CA SER A 135 -11.87 1.24 -14.28
C SER A 135 -12.06 2.10 -15.53
N PRO A 136 -12.71 3.26 -15.37
CA PRO A 136 -12.65 4.30 -16.39
C PRO A 136 -11.18 4.73 -16.61
N PRO A 137 -10.89 5.44 -17.72
CA PRO A 137 -9.59 6.06 -17.94
C PRO A 137 -9.14 6.80 -16.68
N ILE A 138 -7.84 6.79 -16.41
CA ILE A 138 -7.32 7.37 -15.16
C ILE A 138 -7.71 8.83 -14.98
N GLU A 139 -7.89 9.56 -16.07
CA GLU A 139 -8.31 10.96 -16.06
C GLU A 139 -9.68 11.17 -15.39
N GLU A 140 -10.48 10.11 -15.28
CA GLU A 140 -11.80 10.07 -14.63
C GLU A 140 -11.74 9.48 -13.21
N CYS A 141 -10.60 8.93 -12.79
CA CYS A 141 -10.41 8.42 -11.42
C CYS A 141 -10.06 9.56 -10.47
N THR A 142 -10.86 9.71 -9.42
CA THR A 142 -10.62 10.68 -8.35
C THR A 142 -10.39 10.00 -7.02
N LEU A 143 -9.51 10.58 -6.20
CA LEU A 143 -9.29 10.19 -4.81
C LEU A 143 -9.81 11.30 -3.91
N ASP A 144 -10.73 10.99 -2.99
CA ASP A 144 -11.25 11.98 -2.04
C ASP A 144 -10.36 12.05 -0.80
N LEU A 145 -9.55 13.11 -0.72
CA LEU A 145 -8.64 13.35 0.40
C LEU A 145 -9.20 14.33 1.44
N SER A 146 -10.48 14.74 1.32
CA SER A 146 -11.11 15.69 2.24
C SER A 146 -11.17 15.18 3.69
N GLY A 147 -11.21 13.86 3.87
CA GLY A 147 -11.24 13.17 5.16
C GLY A 147 -9.89 13.04 5.87
N PHE A 148 -8.80 13.57 5.31
CA PHE A 148 -7.44 13.42 5.83
C PHE A 148 -6.95 14.72 6.51
N PRO A 149 -7.27 14.94 7.81
CA PRO A 149 -7.06 16.22 8.49
C PRO A 149 -5.60 16.64 8.63
N LYS A 150 -4.65 15.70 8.54
CA LYS A 150 -3.22 15.96 8.69
C LYS A 150 -2.44 15.91 7.39
N LEU A 151 -3.06 15.51 6.29
CA LEU A 151 -2.35 15.35 5.03
C LEU A 151 -1.89 16.72 4.55
N GLU A 152 -0.58 16.90 4.42
CA GLU A 152 0.05 18.15 3.98
C GLU A 152 0.43 18.04 2.50
N GLU A 153 0.84 16.86 2.05
CA GLU A 153 1.36 16.63 0.70
C GLU A 153 0.74 15.37 0.07
N TYR A 154 0.24 15.52 -1.16
CA TYR A 154 -0.16 14.42 -2.01
C TYR A 154 0.53 14.52 -3.38
N ILE A 155 1.27 13.47 -3.73
CA ILE A 155 1.93 13.34 -5.03
C ILE A 155 1.36 12.10 -5.69
N GLY A 156 0.50 12.27 -6.70
CA GLY A 156 0.03 11.11 -7.44
C GLY A 156 -0.79 11.37 -8.68
N PRO A 157 -1.14 10.30 -9.43
CA PRO A 157 -1.76 10.39 -10.73
C PRO A 157 -3.28 10.64 -10.66
N TYR A 158 -3.91 10.35 -9.52
CA TYR A 158 -5.35 10.54 -9.34
C TYR A 158 -5.63 11.98 -8.99
N ARG A 159 -6.70 12.55 -9.56
CA ARG A 159 -7.14 13.89 -9.18
C ARG A 159 -7.70 13.87 -7.78
N ASP A 160 -7.30 14.84 -6.95
CA ASP A 160 -7.95 15.06 -5.66
C ASP A 160 -9.33 15.69 -5.88
N SER A 161 -10.39 14.99 -5.46
CA SER A 161 -11.76 15.50 -5.50
C SER A 161 -12.15 16.37 -4.30
N SER A 162 -11.25 16.53 -3.32
CA SER A 162 -11.50 17.33 -2.12
C SER A 162 -11.66 18.83 -2.40
N GLY A 163 -11.20 19.29 -3.57
CA GLY A 163 -11.18 20.71 -3.93
C GLY A 163 -10.12 21.53 -3.18
N ILE A 164 -9.28 20.87 -2.37
CA ILE A 164 -8.14 21.48 -1.69
C ILE A 164 -6.94 21.28 -2.61
N SER A 165 -6.38 22.36 -3.18
CA SER A 165 -5.03 22.28 -3.72
C SER A 165 -4.08 22.07 -2.55
N LYS A 166 -3.60 20.84 -2.36
CA LYS A 166 -2.43 20.53 -1.54
C LYS A 166 -1.23 20.37 -2.46
#